data_AF-A0A2I0QLY1-F1
#
_entry.id   AF-A0A2I0QLY1-F1
#
_cell.length_a   1.000
_cell.length_b   1.000
_cell.length_c   1.000
_cell.angle_alpha   90.00
_cell.angle_beta   90.00
_cell.angle_gamma   90.00
#
_symmetry.space_group_name_H-M   'P 1'
#
loop_
_entity.id
_entity.type
_entity.pdbx_description
1 polymer ?
#
loop_
_entity_poly.entity_id
_entity_poly.type
_entity_poly.pdbx_seq_one_letter_code
_entity_poly.pdbx_strand_id
1 'polypeptide(L)'
;MEVKNKNFGANFGVGTFGILVAISMFFLFIGSAVADCTDVGIFLNKTANATEINYGESVNYTYLIENCEEGDIGNISLFDDKLGVILCPKTTLFVNEMMICYADANLTENTTNTATVTGTVYDDTVSANDTATVMVIINPAISIDKKANASVINYGDSVKYTYNVTNIGNVPLNNITVSDDKCSSVMCSKNTLTVGESMICTCVASLIQNTTNIAIASGTGPNGETVSASDTETVIVIMNPAISIDKTANASVINYGDSVKYTYNVTNIGNVPLNNVTVSDDKCAPLNCPKNTLVAGESMLCNCSTTITQTTTNIAVVYGTAPNGENVSAQDNETVIVKQKAAMRTIGFWKHQFAVATGNNKGKAQINSAILQSYLPIDVFGNKIKTLDDGYKTLWIRKASMKERAIQQCFATLLNFKNGAATNDSLVDTNYDKIADMKFSDAINTALSEFNGGNYEKAKNVCDSINNMDE
;
A
#
# COMPACT_ATOMS: atom_id res chain seq x y z
N MET A 1 42.51 49.80 -5.49
CA MET A 1 41.29 50.61 -5.70
C MET A 1 40.43 49.86 -6.69
N GLU A 2 39.32 49.29 -6.21
CA GLU A 2 38.28 48.72 -7.06
C GLU A 2 37.77 49.78 -8.04
N VAL A 3 37.60 49.42 -9.31
CA VAL A 3 36.62 50.08 -10.17
C VAL A 3 35.73 48.99 -10.77
N LYS A 4 34.52 48.92 -10.23
CA LYS A 4 33.41 48.09 -10.69
C LYS A 4 33.00 48.53 -12.10
N ASN A 5 33.03 47.61 -13.06
CA ASN A 5 32.48 47.86 -14.38
C ASN A 5 30.95 47.70 -14.32
N LYS A 6 30.22 48.81 -14.42
CA LYS A 6 28.76 48.83 -14.50
C LYS A 6 28.34 48.53 -15.93
N ASN A 7 27.59 47.46 -16.11
CA ASN A 7 26.81 47.18 -17.31
C ASN A 7 25.86 48.34 -17.62
N PHE A 8 26.07 48.99 -18.77
CA PHE A 8 25.03 49.76 -19.46
C PHE A 8 24.52 48.93 -20.63
N GLY A 9 23.34 48.33 -20.45
CA GLY A 9 22.57 47.80 -21.56
C GLY A 9 21.93 48.95 -22.32
N ALA A 10 22.39 49.20 -23.54
CA ALA A 10 21.70 50.03 -24.51
C ALA A 10 21.23 49.14 -25.66
N ASN A 11 19.92 48.87 -25.69
CA ASN A 11 19.21 48.36 -26.86
C ASN A 11 19.34 49.36 -28.00
N PHE A 12 20.07 49.02 -29.06
CA PHE A 12 19.98 49.71 -30.35
C PHE A 12 19.41 48.76 -31.39
N GLY A 13 18.27 49.18 -31.95
CA GLY A 13 17.55 48.47 -32.97
C GLY A 13 18.35 48.30 -34.25
N VAL A 14 18.12 47.15 -34.88
CA VAL A 14 18.48 46.82 -36.26
C VAL A 14 18.12 47.96 -37.21
N GLY A 15 19.14 48.67 -37.69
CA GLY A 15 19.05 49.73 -38.67
C GLY A 15 20.30 49.72 -39.53
N THR A 16 20.10 49.47 -40.82
CA THR A 16 21.09 49.39 -41.89
C THR A 16 21.83 50.71 -42.08
N PHE A 17 22.85 51.02 -41.27
CA PHE A 17 23.86 52.05 -41.56
C PHE A 17 25.05 51.86 -40.60
N GLY A 18 25.98 50.96 -40.95
CA GLY A 18 27.14 50.66 -40.11
C GLY A 18 28.39 50.18 -40.86
N ILE A 19 28.42 50.29 -42.19
CA ILE A 19 29.53 49.78 -43.03
C ILE A 19 30.63 50.84 -43.28
N LEU A 20 30.49 52.08 -42.79
CA LEU A 20 31.46 53.15 -43.09
C LEU A 20 32.24 53.71 -41.89
N VAL A 21 32.10 53.15 -40.68
CA VAL A 21 32.85 53.63 -39.48
C VAL A 21 33.80 52.56 -38.89
N ALA A 22 33.75 51.32 -39.37
CA ALA A 22 34.63 50.24 -38.89
C ALA A 22 36.09 50.33 -39.40
N ILE A 23 36.36 51.12 -40.45
CA ILE A 23 37.71 51.22 -41.03
C ILE A 23 38.61 52.21 -40.24
N SER A 24 38.04 53.15 -39.49
CA SER A 24 38.83 54.21 -38.80
C SER A 24 39.09 53.95 -37.31
N MET A 25 38.48 52.93 -36.69
CA MET A 25 38.70 52.61 -35.27
C MET A 25 39.55 51.34 -35.05
N PHE A 26 39.95 50.65 -36.11
CA PHE A 26 40.78 49.45 -36.05
C PHE A 26 42.29 49.73 -35.80
N PHE A 27 42.69 51.00 -35.71
CA PHE A 27 44.05 51.40 -35.38
C PHE A 27 44.32 51.57 -33.87
N LEU A 28 43.30 51.40 -33.00
CA LEU A 28 43.41 51.69 -31.56
C LEU A 28 43.64 50.47 -30.66
N PHE A 29 43.77 49.26 -31.22
CA PHE A 29 44.17 48.04 -30.49
C PHE A 29 45.35 47.30 -31.13
N ILE A 30 46.10 47.95 -32.02
CA ILE A 30 47.44 47.48 -32.39
C ILE A 30 48.37 47.95 -31.28
N GLY A 31 48.51 47.14 -30.24
CA GLY A 31 49.63 47.28 -29.33
C GLY A 31 50.92 47.13 -30.12
N SER A 32 51.59 48.25 -30.36
CA SER A 32 53.05 48.36 -30.48
C SER A 32 53.76 47.28 -31.32
N ALA A 33 53.47 47.17 -32.61
CA ALA A 33 54.35 46.47 -33.56
C ALA A 33 53.99 46.84 -35.00
N VAL A 34 54.13 48.12 -35.36
CA VAL A 34 54.63 48.45 -36.70
C VAL A 34 56.15 48.38 -36.54
N ALA A 35 56.86 47.64 -37.40
CA ALA A 35 58.31 47.63 -37.29
C ALA A 35 58.77 49.03 -37.69
N ASP A 36 59.20 49.83 -36.72
CA ASP A 36 60.06 50.97 -37.04
C ASP A 36 61.31 50.30 -37.60
N CYS A 37 61.51 50.28 -38.93
CA CYS A 37 62.52 49.49 -39.67
C CYS A 37 63.98 49.82 -39.25
N THR A 38 64.29 49.65 -37.97
CA THR A 38 65.57 49.90 -37.33
C THR A 38 66.49 48.72 -37.49
N ASP A 39 65.92 47.53 -37.70
CA ASP A 39 66.61 46.29 -38.03
C ASP A 39 66.24 45.89 -39.47
N VAL A 40 67.25 45.53 -40.28
CA VAL A 40 67.06 45.09 -41.67
C VAL A 40 66.51 43.66 -41.65
N GLY A 41 65.38 43.43 -42.32
CA GLY A 41 64.69 42.14 -42.28
C GLY A 41 63.28 42.15 -42.89
N ILE A 42 62.74 40.95 -43.14
CA ILE A 42 61.28 40.76 -43.23
C ILE A 42 60.69 40.65 -41.82
N PHE A 43 59.58 41.34 -41.56
CA PHE A 43 58.88 41.28 -40.29
C PHE A 43 57.50 40.65 -40.46
N LEU A 44 57.08 39.90 -39.45
CA LEU A 44 55.74 39.31 -39.35
C LEU A 44 55.20 39.62 -37.96
N ASN A 45 53.98 40.17 -37.91
CA ASN A 45 53.20 40.31 -36.70
C ASN A 45 51.86 39.57 -36.88
N LYS A 46 51.66 38.52 -36.09
CA LYS A 46 50.46 37.69 -36.10
C LYS A 46 49.63 38.02 -34.87
N THR A 47 48.41 38.50 -35.10
CA THR A 47 47.46 38.80 -34.03
C THR A 47 46.19 37.98 -34.20
N ALA A 48 45.56 37.65 -33.07
CA ALA A 48 44.19 37.13 -33.04
C ALA A 48 43.26 38.25 -32.59
N ASN A 49 42.04 38.28 -33.12
CA ASN A 49 41.01 39.26 -32.72
C ASN A 49 40.54 39.09 -31.26
N ALA A 50 40.84 37.96 -30.62
CA ALA A 50 40.53 37.67 -29.23
C ALA A 50 41.62 36.80 -28.60
N THR A 51 41.90 37.00 -27.31
CA THR A 51 42.79 36.15 -26.52
C THR A 51 42.05 35.01 -25.80
N GLU A 52 40.72 35.11 -25.73
CA GLU A 52 39.83 34.15 -25.08
C GLU A 52 38.50 34.10 -25.83
N ILE A 53 38.00 32.88 -26.13
CA ILE A 53 36.73 32.65 -26.85
C ILE A 53 35.97 31.46 -26.24
N ASN A 54 34.67 31.31 -26.54
CA ASN A 54 33.95 30.08 -26.21
C ASN A 54 34.31 28.94 -27.15
N TYR A 55 34.07 27.71 -26.70
CA TYR A 55 34.24 26.51 -27.50
C TYR A 55 33.53 26.59 -28.86
N GLY A 56 34.29 26.34 -29.94
CA GLY A 56 33.79 26.30 -31.31
C GLY A 56 33.56 27.68 -31.94
N GLU A 57 33.84 28.78 -31.23
CA GLU A 57 33.79 30.12 -31.82
C GLU A 57 34.95 30.35 -32.80
N SER A 58 34.70 31.24 -33.76
CA SER A 58 35.67 31.62 -34.79
C SER A 58 36.61 32.70 -34.27
N VAL A 59 37.91 32.48 -34.48
CA VAL A 59 38.98 33.48 -34.32
C VAL A 59 39.40 33.96 -35.69
N ASN A 60 39.54 35.28 -35.84
CA ASN A 60 40.15 35.88 -37.02
C ASN A 60 41.62 36.21 -36.70
N TYR A 61 42.53 35.63 -37.47
CA TYR A 61 43.95 35.95 -37.44
C TYR A 61 44.29 37.00 -38.48
N THR A 62 45.01 38.03 -38.05
CA THR A 62 45.58 39.08 -38.90
C THR A 62 47.09 38.91 -38.95
N TYR A 63 47.65 38.91 -40.15
CA TYR A 63 49.08 38.78 -40.41
C TYR A 63 49.56 40.06 -41.08
N LEU A 64 50.33 40.87 -40.36
CA LEU A 64 50.98 42.06 -40.89
C LEU A 64 52.40 41.69 -41.30
N ILE A 65 52.73 41.82 -42.58
CA ILE A 65 54.05 41.57 -43.14
C ILE A 65 54.63 42.91 -43.60
N GLU A 66 55.86 43.19 -43.21
CA GLU A 66 56.57 44.44 -43.54
C GLU A 66 57.95 44.12 -44.10
N ASN A 67 58.30 44.79 -45.20
CA ASN A 67 59.62 44.70 -45.81
C ASN A 67 60.52 45.85 -45.32
N CYS A 68 61.45 45.55 -44.41
CA CYS A 68 62.51 46.46 -43.99
C CYS A 68 63.88 46.07 -44.57
N GLU A 69 63.92 45.24 -45.60
CA GLU A 69 65.13 44.91 -46.35
C GLU A 69 65.58 46.11 -47.19
N GLU A 70 66.86 46.16 -47.57
CA GLU A 70 67.37 47.17 -48.49
C GLU A 70 66.94 46.92 -49.96
N GLY A 71 66.21 45.83 -50.22
CA GLY A 71 65.74 45.44 -51.54
C GLY A 71 64.29 44.93 -51.54
N ASP A 72 63.72 44.81 -52.74
CA ASP A 72 62.37 44.27 -52.90
C ASP A 72 62.35 42.76 -52.59
N ILE A 73 61.42 42.34 -51.75
CA ILE A 73 61.22 40.92 -51.44
C ILE A 73 60.30 40.32 -52.49
N GLY A 74 60.75 39.26 -53.17
CA GLY A 74 59.94 38.43 -54.05
C GLY A 74 59.56 37.08 -53.45
N ASN A 75 58.70 36.34 -54.14
CA ASN A 75 58.29 34.97 -53.79
C ASN A 75 57.79 34.82 -52.34
N ILE A 76 57.09 35.84 -51.83
CA ILE A 76 56.55 35.82 -50.48
C ILE A 76 55.53 34.70 -50.35
N SER A 77 55.73 33.84 -49.35
CA SER A 77 54.84 32.76 -48.97
C SER A 77 54.63 32.80 -47.46
N LEU A 78 53.37 32.74 -47.03
CA LEU A 78 52.99 32.70 -45.62
C LEU A 78 52.42 31.31 -45.31
N PHE A 79 53.04 30.62 -44.35
CA PHE A 79 52.60 29.32 -43.87
C PHE A 79 52.27 29.40 -42.38
N ASP A 80 51.14 28.83 -42.01
CA ASP A 80 50.62 28.76 -40.66
C ASP A 80 50.56 27.29 -40.21
N ASP A 81 51.07 26.98 -39.02
CA ASP A 81 51.20 25.59 -38.58
C ASP A 81 49.84 24.90 -38.31
N LYS A 82 48.77 25.68 -38.09
CA LYS A 82 47.40 25.19 -37.89
C LYS A 82 46.52 25.32 -39.14
N LEU A 83 46.74 26.36 -39.94
CA LEU A 83 45.87 26.73 -41.06
C LEU A 83 46.47 26.43 -42.44
N GLY A 84 47.75 26.05 -42.49
CA GLY A 84 48.46 25.77 -43.74
C GLY A 84 48.86 27.05 -44.49
N VAL A 85 48.85 27.00 -45.82
CA VAL A 85 49.25 28.14 -46.65
C VAL A 85 48.18 29.23 -46.60
N ILE A 86 48.59 30.45 -46.21
CA ILE A 86 47.70 31.61 -46.15
C ILE A 86 47.78 32.38 -47.47
N LEU A 87 46.62 32.61 -48.07
CA LEU A 87 46.52 33.42 -49.28
C LEU A 87 46.64 34.90 -48.94
N CYS A 88 47.64 35.51 -49.55
CA CYS A 88 48.05 36.88 -49.32
C CYS A 88 47.81 37.71 -50.60
N PRO A 89 47.48 39.01 -50.49
CA PRO A 89 47.13 39.84 -51.66
C PRO A 89 48.29 40.07 -52.64
N LYS A 90 49.54 39.85 -52.19
CA LYS A 90 50.77 40.05 -52.96
C LYS A 90 51.76 38.92 -52.64
N THR A 91 52.65 38.65 -53.59
CA THR A 91 53.82 37.78 -53.42
C THR A 91 55.14 38.56 -53.52
N THR A 92 55.05 39.89 -53.61
CA THR A 92 56.19 40.81 -53.68
C THR A 92 55.90 42.02 -52.79
N LEU A 93 56.92 42.53 -52.09
CA LEU A 93 56.85 43.78 -51.33
C LEU A 93 58.03 44.67 -51.69
N PHE A 94 57.74 45.92 -52.04
CA PHE A 94 58.77 46.94 -52.21
C PHE A 94 59.40 47.31 -50.87
N VAL A 95 60.57 47.94 -50.91
CA VAL A 95 61.24 48.47 -49.70
C VAL A 95 60.28 49.40 -48.93
N ASN A 96 60.15 49.18 -47.61
CA ASN A 96 59.22 49.87 -46.70
C ASN A 96 57.73 49.68 -47.05
N GLU A 97 57.38 48.67 -47.85
CA GLU A 97 56.00 48.29 -48.12
C GLU A 97 55.51 47.26 -47.10
N MET A 98 54.23 47.36 -46.77
CA MET A 98 53.53 46.45 -45.88
C MET A 98 52.30 45.85 -46.56
N MET A 99 51.92 44.66 -46.11
CA MET A 99 50.69 43.98 -46.52
C MET A 99 50.04 43.26 -45.36
N ILE A 100 48.73 43.05 -45.48
CA ILE A 100 47.93 42.34 -44.48
C ILE A 100 47.27 41.12 -45.13
N CYS A 101 47.35 39.99 -44.46
CA CYS A 101 46.63 38.76 -44.80
C CYS A 101 45.69 38.38 -43.64
N TYR A 102 44.67 37.58 -43.94
CA TYR A 102 43.65 37.16 -42.96
C TYR A 102 43.38 35.66 -43.07
N ALA A 103 43.06 35.04 -41.94
CA ALA A 103 42.55 33.67 -41.89
C ALA A 103 41.62 33.48 -40.70
N ASP A 104 40.56 32.67 -40.86
CA ASP A 104 39.62 32.36 -39.79
C ASP A 104 39.76 30.90 -39.35
N ALA A 105 39.56 30.64 -38.07
CA ALA A 105 39.59 29.30 -37.50
C ALA A 105 38.58 29.14 -36.36
N ASN A 106 37.82 28.04 -36.35
CA ASN A 106 37.01 27.67 -35.19
C ASN A 106 37.87 26.86 -34.22
N LEU A 107 38.02 27.32 -32.98
CA LEU A 107 38.87 26.63 -31.99
C LEU A 107 38.02 25.84 -30.99
N THR A 108 38.41 24.60 -30.75
CA THR A 108 37.77 23.71 -29.75
C THR A 108 38.67 23.44 -28.55
N GLU A 109 39.91 23.93 -28.58
CA GLU A 109 40.92 23.76 -27.54
C GLU A 109 41.88 24.95 -27.54
N ASN A 110 42.58 25.14 -26.42
CA ASN A 110 43.63 26.16 -26.32
C ASN A 110 44.64 25.98 -27.45
N THR A 111 44.85 27.04 -28.23
CA THR A 111 45.66 26.95 -29.44
C THR A 111 46.76 28.01 -29.39
N THR A 112 48.01 27.56 -29.48
CA THR A 112 49.14 28.40 -29.90
C THR A 112 49.36 28.16 -31.39
N ASN A 113 49.17 29.21 -32.17
CA ASN A 113 49.30 29.20 -33.62
C ASN A 113 50.52 30.02 -34.03
N THR A 114 51.43 29.40 -34.78
CA THR A 114 52.68 30.00 -35.28
C THR A 114 52.60 30.13 -36.79
N ALA A 115 52.90 31.33 -37.31
CA ALA A 115 53.08 31.52 -38.74
C ALA A 115 54.51 31.89 -39.06
N THR A 116 54.96 31.43 -40.23
CA THR A 116 56.27 31.73 -40.81
C THR A 116 56.04 32.35 -42.17
N VAL A 117 56.61 33.53 -42.39
CA VAL A 117 56.72 34.15 -43.71
C VAL A 117 58.12 33.91 -44.26
N THR A 118 58.20 33.58 -45.55
CA THR A 118 59.47 33.44 -46.28
C THR A 118 59.42 34.26 -47.55
N GLY A 119 60.56 34.80 -47.99
CA GLY A 119 60.71 35.49 -49.28
C GLY A 119 62.15 35.44 -49.76
N THR A 120 62.41 36.05 -50.93
CA THR A 120 63.74 36.10 -51.54
C THR A 120 64.14 37.53 -51.88
N VAL A 121 65.36 37.94 -51.47
CA VAL A 121 65.96 39.26 -51.75
C VAL A 121 67.37 39.04 -52.28
N TYR A 122 67.71 39.59 -53.44
CA TYR A 122 69.04 39.41 -54.08
C TYR A 122 69.54 37.95 -54.11
N ASP A 123 68.63 37.00 -54.38
CA ASP A 123 68.85 35.53 -54.35
C ASP A 123 69.04 34.90 -52.95
N ASP A 124 69.05 35.68 -51.87
CA ASP A 124 69.07 35.21 -50.49
C ASP A 124 67.64 34.99 -49.96
N THR A 125 67.48 34.01 -49.07
CA THR A 125 66.20 33.72 -48.41
C THR A 125 66.07 34.50 -47.11
N VAL A 126 64.95 35.19 -46.95
CA VAL A 126 64.58 35.92 -45.73
C VAL A 126 63.36 35.26 -45.10
N SER A 127 63.29 35.24 -43.78
CA SER A 127 62.17 34.64 -43.07
C SER A 127 61.94 35.26 -41.69
N ALA A 128 60.67 35.35 -41.29
CA ALA A 128 60.27 35.69 -39.94
C ALA A 128 59.14 34.77 -39.47
N ASN A 129 59.02 34.62 -38.16
CA ASN A 129 57.89 33.92 -37.56
C ASN A 129 57.29 34.74 -36.41
N ASP A 130 56.02 34.49 -36.14
CA ASP A 130 55.35 35.04 -34.97
C ASP A 130 54.20 34.11 -34.52
N THR A 131 53.83 34.23 -33.26
CA THR A 131 52.85 33.35 -32.60
C THR A 131 51.71 34.13 -31.98
N ALA A 132 50.50 33.61 -32.12
CA ALA A 132 49.33 34.08 -31.38
C ALA A 132 48.74 32.92 -30.58
N THR A 133 48.40 33.16 -29.31
CA THR A 133 47.76 32.17 -28.44
C THR A 133 46.35 32.61 -28.09
N VAL A 134 45.40 31.68 -28.21
CA VAL A 134 44.00 31.89 -27.85
C VAL A 134 43.56 30.79 -26.88
N MET A 135 42.96 31.21 -25.76
CA MET A 135 42.35 30.31 -24.79
C MET A 135 40.89 30.03 -25.16
N VAL A 136 40.45 28.80 -24.95
CA VAL A 136 39.07 28.35 -25.20
C VAL A 136 38.40 28.04 -23.87
N ILE A 137 37.31 28.74 -23.57
CA ILE A 137 36.50 28.54 -22.36
C ILE A 137 35.66 27.29 -22.53
N ILE A 138 35.87 26.30 -21.66
CA ILE A 138 35.14 25.03 -21.62
C ILE A 138 34.45 24.87 -20.28
N ASN A 139 33.13 24.97 -20.29
CA ASN A 139 32.23 24.89 -19.13
C ASN A 139 31.10 23.88 -19.43
N PRO A 140 31.39 22.57 -19.39
CA PRO A 140 30.35 21.56 -19.48
C PRO A 140 29.39 21.69 -18.30
N ALA A 141 28.09 21.53 -18.55
CA ALA A 141 27.08 21.50 -17.50
C ALA A 141 25.84 20.75 -17.98
N ILE A 142 25.21 20.00 -17.09
CA ILE A 142 24.02 19.20 -17.37
C ILE A 142 22.95 19.52 -16.33
N SER A 143 21.69 19.47 -16.72
CA SER A 143 20.55 19.54 -15.81
C SER A 143 19.59 18.39 -16.06
N ILE A 144 18.80 18.05 -15.04
CA ILE A 144 17.75 17.04 -15.09
C ILE A 144 16.52 17.60 -14.37
N ASP A 145 15.36 17.50 -15.00
CA ASP A 145 14.04 17.76 -14.40
C ASP A 145 13.26 16.45 -14.38
N LYS A 146 12.99 15.95 -13.17
CA LYS A 146 12.30 14.69 -12.92
C LYS A 146 10.85 14.95 -12.56
N LYS A 147 9.94 14.21 -13.20
CA LYS A 147 8.51 14.28 -12.91
C LYS A 147 7.87 12.91 -12.82
N ALA A 148 7.02 12.73 -11.82
CA ALA A 148 6.07 11.63 -11.78
C ALA A 148 4.79 12.00 -12.54
N ASN A 149 4.14 11.02 -13.15
CA ASN A 149 2.80 11.22 -13.74
C ASN A 149 1.68 11.36 -12.69
N ALA A 150 1.95 11.00 -11.44
CA ALA A 150 1.04 11.16 -10.31
C ALA A 150 1.83 11.36 -9.01
N SER A 151 1.38 12.28 -8.15
CA SER A 151 1.95 12.51 -6.82
C SER A 151 1.30 11.67 -5.72
N VAL A 152 0.16 11.05 -6.00
CA VAL A 152 -0.60 10.18 -5.10
C VAL A 152 -1.12 8.97 -5.88
N ILE A 153 -0.90 7.76 -5.37
CA ILE A 153 -1.35 6.50 -5.99
C ILE A 153 -1.88 5.52 -4.93
N ASN A 154 -2.53 4.42 -5.31
CA ASN A 154 -2.85 3.34 -4.37
C ASN A 154 -1.64 2.40 -4.17
N TYR A 155 -1.69 1.60 -3.12
CA TYR A 155 -0.72 0.54 -2.87
C TYR A 155 -0.55 -0.40 -4.06
N GLY A 156 0.69 -0.56 -4.54
CA GLY A 156 1.04 -1.44 -5.64
C GLY A 156 0.87 -0.85 -7.04
N ASP A 157 0.25 0.33 -7.16
CA ASP A 157 0.09 1.02 -8.44
C ASP A 157 1.45 1.41 -9.03
N SER A 158 1.51 1.48 -10.37
CA SER A 158 2.72 1.90 -11.09
C SER A 158 2.76 3.40 -11.33
N VAL A 159 3.93 4.00 -11.14
CA VAL A 159 4.26 5.38 -11.49
C VAL A 159 5.17 5.39 -12.70
N LYS A 160 4.87 6.25 -13.68
CA LYS A 160 5.77 6.56 -14.78
C LYS A 160 6.55 7.82 -14.44
N TYR A 161 7.87 7.69 -14.39
CA TYR A 161 8.79 8.82 -14.25
C TYR A 161 9.27 9.28 -15.63
N THR A 162 9.34 10.59 -15.81
CA THR A 162 9.89 11.25 -17.00
C THR A 162 11.03 12.17 -16.56
N TYR A 163 12.13 12.12 -17.29
CA TYR A 163 13.32 12.92 -17.03
C TYR A 163 13.61 13.78 -18.25
N ASN A 164 13.60 15.10 -18.09
CA ASN A 164 14.08 16.01 -19.12
C ASN A 164 15.52 16.40 -18.82
N VAL A 165 16.46 15.80 -19.55
CA VAL A 165 17.89 16.05 -19.39
C VAL A 165 18.33 17.08 -20.41
N THR A 166 19.01 18.14 -19.97
CA THR A 166 19.41 19.25 -20.85
C THR A 166 20.89 19.55 -20.69
N ASN A 167 21.59 19.78 -21.81
CA ASN A 167 22.93 20.34 -21.79
C ASN A 167 22.83 21.86 -21.64
N ILE A 168 23.17 22.35 -20.44
CA ILE A 168 23.15 23.77 -20.09
C ILE A 168 24.56 24.39 -20.08
N GLY A 169 25.57 23.62 -20.50
CA GLY A 169 26.95 24.08 -20.67
C GLY A 169 27.19 24.72 -22.04
N ASN A 170 28.44 25.12 -22.29
CA ASN A 170 28.86 25.73 -23.56
C ASN A 170 29.60 24.76 -24.50
N VAL A 171 29.63 23.46 -24.17
CA VAL A 171 30.27 22.40 -24.97
C VAL A 171 29.31 21.23 -25.19
N PRO A 172 29.45 20.45 -26.28
CA PRO A 172 28.68 19.22 -26.46
C PRO A 172 29.01 18.19 -25.36
N LEU A 173 28.00 17.44 -24.93
CA LEU A 173 28.13 16.36 -23.96
C LEU A 173 27.97 15.00 -24.64
N ASN A 174 28.84 14.06 -24.29
CA ASN A 174 28.83 12.68 -24.74
C ASN A 174 28.64 11.70 -23.56
N ASN A 175 28.44 10.41 -23.87
CA ASN A 175 28.32 9.33 -22.89
C ASN A 175 27.29 9.63 -21.77
N ILE A 176 26.18 10.26 -22.15
CA ILE A 176 25.18 10.67 -21.18
C ILE A 176 24.44 9.44 -20.65
N THR A 177 24.38 9.32 -19.33
CA THR A 177 23.64 8.25 -18.65
C THR A 177 22.70 8.84 -17.61
N VAL A 178 21.59 8.16 -17.37
CA VAL A 178 20.64 8.49 -16.30
C VAL A 178 20.44 7.26 -15.43
N SER A 179 20.64 7.41 -14.13
CA SER A 179 20.33 6.39 -13.13
C SER A 179 19.25 6.89 -12.18
N ASP A 180 18.50 5.96 -11.60
CA ASP A 180 17.38 6.26 -10.70
C ASP A 180 17.34 5.18 -9.61
N ASP A 181 17.20 5.57 -8.35
CA ASP A 181 17.33 4.65 -7.21
C ASP A 181 16.08 3.78 -6.98
N LYS A 182 14.99 4.03 -7.69
CA LYS A 182 13.75 3.23 -7.64
C LYS A 182 13.42 2.55 -8.97
N CYS A 183 14.21 2.76 -10.01
CA CYS A 183 14.03 2.13 -11.32
C CYS A 183 15.23 1.25 -11.68
N SER A 184 14.95 0.01 -12.09
CA SER A 184 15.99 -0.94 -12.53
C SER A 184 16.62 -0.56 -13.88
N SER A 185 15.89 0.18 -14.72
CA SER A 185 16.37 0.66 -16.02
C SER A 185 15.70 1.98 -16.39
N VAL A 186 16.50 2.94 -16.84
CA VAL A 186 16.03 4.21 -17.40
C VAL A 186 16.32 4.21 -18.90
N MET A 187 15.27 4.42 -19.71
CA MET A 187 15.37 4.41 -21.16
C MET A 187 15.46 5.84 -21.67
N CYS A 188 16.57 6.19 -22.32
CA CYS A 188 16.81 7.50 -22.94
C CYS A 188 16.76 7.40 -24.46
N SER A 189 16.32 8.49 -25.11
CA SER A 189 16.25 8.59 -26.58
C SER A 189 17.61 8.69 -27.28
N LYS A 190 18.63 9.16 -26.57
CA LYS A 190 20.01 9.34 -27.05
C LYS A 190 20.98 9.36 -25.87
N ASN A 191 22.27 9.42 -26.17
CA ASN A 191 23.38 9.46 -25.20
C ASN A 191 24.36 10.62 -25.44
N THR A 192 23.98 11.59 -26.29
CA THR A 192 24.74 12.82 -26.57
C THR A 192 23.79 14.00 -26.61
N LEU A 193 24.29 15.20 -26.29
CA LEU A 193 23.54 16.45 -26.35
C LEU A 193 24.42 17.58 -26.87
N THR A 194 23.99 18.24 -27.94
CA THR A 194 24.60 19.53 -28.34
C THR A 194 24.25 20.62 -27.33
N VAL A 195 24.92 21.77 -27.41
CA VAL A 195 24.66 22.91 -26.53
C VAL A 195 23.19 23.32 -26.59
N GLY A 196 22.54 23.46 -25.43
CA GLY A 196 21.12 23.82 -25.30
C GLY A 196 20.13 22.73 -25.68
N GLU A 197 20.59 21.55 -26.10
CA GLU A 197 19.72 20.45 -26.50
C GLU A 197 19.20 19.69 -25.28
N SER A 198 17.99 19.15 -25.39
CA SER A 198 17.39 18.28 -24.37
C SER A 198 17.11 16.88 -24.90
N MET A 199 16.92 15.93 -23.98
CA MET A 199 16.39 14.61 -24.24
C MET A 199 15.41 14.18 -23.16
N ILE A 200 14.46 13.35 -23.56
CA ILE A 200 13.57 12.68 -22.64
C ILE A 200 14.08 11.26 -22.37
N CYS A 201 14.09 10.92 -21.08
CA CYS A 201 14.20 9.55 -20.60
C CYS A 201 12.96 9.17 -19.79
N THR A 202 12.68 7.87 -19.67
CA THR A 202 11.54 7.38 -18.87
C THR A 202 11.86 6.08 -18.14
N CYS A 203 11.17 5.86 -17.01
CA CYS A 203 11.06 4.55 -16.38
C CYS A 203 9.67 4.36 -15.76
N VAL A 204 9.34 3.13 -15.38
CA VAL A 204 8.10 2.76 -14.67
C VAL A 204 8.46 1.94 -13.43
N ALA A 205 7.89 2.29 -12.28
CA ALA A 205 8.09 1.59 -11.02
C ALA A 205 6.76 1.40 -10.27
N SER A 206 6.55 0.24 -9.66
CA SER A 206 5.43 -0.01 -8.74
C SER A 206 5.85 0.35 -7.31
N LEU A 207 5.01 1.14 -6.63
CA LEU A 207 5.32 1.61 -5.28
C LEU A 207 4.37 0.97 -4.25
N ILE A 208 4.95 0.50 -3.14
CA ILE A 208 4.21 -0.13 -2.02
C ILE A 208 4.25 0.71 -0.75
N GLN A 209 4.90 1.87 -0.79
CA GLN A 209 5.04 2.80 0.33
C GLN A 209 5.38 4.19 -0.20
N ASN A 210 5.19 5.21 0.64
CA ASN A 210 5.65 6.56 0.36
C ASN A 210 7.13 6.55 -0.05
N THR A 211 7.44 7.20 -1.17
CA THR A 211 8.75 7.09 -1.80
C THR A 211 9.24 8.46 -2.23
N THR A 212 10.43 8.82 -1.78
CA THR A 212 11.26 9.85 -2.41
C THR A 212 12.18 9.14 -3.39
N ASN A 213 12.06 9.48 -4.67
CA ASN A 213 12.83 8.88 -5.75
C ASN A 213 13.86 9.90 -6.27
N ILE A 214 15.14 9.52 -6.34
CA ILE A 214 16.27 10.34 -6.75
C ILE A 214 16.80 9.83 -8.10
N ALA A 215 16.94 10.73 -9.08
CA ALA A 215 17.62 10.43 -10.34
C ALA A 215 18.88 11.27 -10.49
N ILE A 216 19.88 10.71 -11.17
CA ILE A 216 21.16 11.36 -11.47
C ILE A 216 21.40 11.23 -12.97
N ALA A 217 21.59 12.37 -13.65
CA ALA A 217 22.12 12.41 -15.00
C ALA A 217 23.62 12.72 -14.95
N SER A 218 24.42 12.03 -15.76
CA SER A 218 25.84 12.31 -15.93
C SER A 218 26.20 12.40 -17.42
N GLY A 219 27.29 13.09 -17.75
CA GLY A 219 27.82 13.19 -19.10
C GLY A 219 29.29 13.63 -19.11
N THR A 220 29.92 13.57 -20.28
CA THR A 220 31.34 13.87 -20.48
C THR A 220 31.53 14.98 -21.50
N GLY A 221 32.31 16.01 -21.15
CA GLY A 221 32.71 17.09 -22.05
C GLY A 221 33.86 16.69 -23.01
N PRO A 222 34.27 17.60 -23.92
CA PRO A 222 35.27 17.31 -24.95
C PRO A 222 36.65 16.91 -24.42
N ASN A 223 37.09 17.41 -23.26
CA ASN A 223 38.41 17.04 -22.69
C ASN A 223 38.30 15.92 -21.64
N GLY A 224 37.18 15.20 -21.60
CA GLY A 224 36.96 14.10 -20.66
C GLY A 224 36.42 14.52 -19.29
N GLU A 225 36.08 15.81 -19.10
CA GLU A 225 35.48 16.29 -17.84
C GLU A 225 34.10 15.65 -17.64
N THR A 226 33.86 15.10 -16.46
CA THR A 226 32.55 14.54 -16.11
C THR A 226 31.69 15.56 -15.40
N VAL A 227 30.43 15.69 -15.83
CA VAL A 227 29.42 16.51 -15.16
C VAL A 227 28.26 15.65 -14.72
N SER A 228 27.58 16.08 -13.66
CA SER A 228 26.38 15.40 -13.17
C SER A 228 25.40 16.37 -12.53
N ALA A 229 24.11 16.05 -12.61
CA ALA A 229 23.05 16.72 -11.89
C ALA A 229 22.07 15.68 -11.34
N SER A 230 21.40 16.01 -10.24
CA SER A 230 20.39 15.17 -9.63
C SER A 230 19.09 15.92 -9.39
N ASP A 231 17.99 15.18 -9.41
CA ASP A 231 16.67 15.71 -9.07
C ASP A 231 15.85 14.64 -8.33
N THR A 232 14.89 15.09 -7.52
CA THR A 232 14.10 14.24 -6.63
C THR A 232 12.62 14.46 -6.83
N GLU A 233 11.84 13.39 -6.77
CA GLU A 233 10.38 13.43 -6.87
C GLU A 233 9.76 12.57 -5.76
N THR A 234 8.67 13.04 -5.16
CA THR A 234 8.00 12.34 -4.05
C THR A 234 6.62 11.86 -4.46
N VAL A 235 6.33 10.59 -4.20
CA VAL A 235 5.00 9.99 -4.43
C VAL A 235 4.45 9.41 -3.13
N ILE A 236 3.22 9.77 -2.82
CA ILE A 236 2.46 9.27 -1.67
C ILE A 236 1.67 8.02 -2.10
N VAL A 237 1.71 6.98 -1.28
CA VAL A 237 0.98 5.73 -1.49
C VAL A 237 -0.15 5.63 -0.46
N ILE A 238 -1.38 5.56 -0.94
CA ILE A 238 -2.58 5.45 -0.12
C ILE A 238 -2.81 3.99 0.28
N MET A 239 -2.87 3.76 1.59
CA MET A 239 -3.14 2.47 2.21
C MET A 239 -4.41 2.58 3.06
N ASN A 240 -5.39 1.74 2.74
CA ASN A 240 -6.69 1.62 3.42
C ASN A 240 -6.86 0.14 3.83
N PRO A 241 -6.15 -0.32 4.87
CA PRO A 241 -6.30 -1.68 5.35
C PRO A 241 -7.67 -1.88 5.99
N ALA A 242 -8.30 -3.02 5.74
CA ALA A 242 -9.57 -3.38 6.34
C ALA A 242 -9.78 -4.90 6.26
N ILE A 243 -10.40 -5.47 7.29
CA ILE A 243 -10.70 -6.90 7.37
C ILE A 243 -12.15 -7.08 7.79
N SER A 244 -12.79 -8.15 7.32
CA SER A 244 -14.13 -8.55 7.75
C SER A 244 -14.13 -10.02 8.16
N ILE A 245 -15.09 -10.38 9.01
CA ILE A 245 -15.38 -11.75 9.40
C ILE A 245 -16.90 -11.93 9.38
N ASP A 246 -17.35 -13.03 8.79
CA ASP A 246 -18.75 -13.47 8.78
C ASP A 246 -18.81 -14.87 9.42
N LYS A 247 -19.54 -14.98 10.51
CA LYS A 247 -19.62 -16.16 11.36
C LYS A 247 -20.98 -16.82 11.22
N THR A 248 -20.97 -18.12 10.94
CA THR A 248 -22.19 -18.90 10.81
C THR A 248 -22.09 -20.20 11.62
N ALA A 249 -23.20 -20.61 12.23
CA ALA A 249 -23.37 -21.93 12.79
C ALA A 249 -24.09 -22.84 11.79
N ASN A 250 -23.78 -24.14 11.80
CA ASN A 250 -24.51 -25.11 10.98
C ASN A 250 -25.96 -25.33 11.45
N ALA A 251 -26.31 -24.89 12.67
CA ALA A 251 -27.66 -24.94 13.22
C ALA A 251 -27.86 -23.81 14.25
N SER A 252 -28.98 -23.11 14.19
CA SER A 252 -29.38 -22.06 15.15
C SER A 252 -30.10 -22.62 16.38
N VAL A 253 -30.60 -23.87 16.30
CA VAL A 253 -31.25 -24.57 17.40
C VAL A 253 -30.75 -26.02 17.44
N ILE A 254 -30.31 -26.48 18.61
CA ILE A 254 -29.76 -27.83 18.82
C ILE A 254 -30.35 -28.47 20.08
N ASN A 255 -30.15 -29.77 20.29
CA ASN A 255 -30.45 -30.41 21.57
C ASN A 255 -29.26 -30.28 22.54
N TYR A 256 -29.53 -30.43 23.83
CA TYR A 256 -28.49 -30.48 24.86
C TYR A 256 -27.39 -31.49 24.51
N GLY A 257 -26.14 -31.03 24.44
CA GLY A 257 -24.97 -31.87 24.20
C GLY A 257 -24.66 -32.13 22.73
N ASP A 258 -25.45 -31.58 21.80
CA ASP A 258 -25.13 -31.64 20.37
C ASP A 258 -23.88 -30.81 20.06
N SER A 259 -23.13 -31.23 19.04
CA SER A 259 -21.97 -30.51 18.52
C SER A 259 -22.42 -29.50 17.46
N VAL A 260 -21.91 -28.27 17.57
CA VAL A 260 -22.10 -27.20 16.59
C VAL A 260 -20.79 -26.99 15.85
N LYS A 261 -20.88 -26.94 14.52
CA LYS A 261 -19.79 -26.52 13.65
C LYS A 261 -19.98 -25.05 13.28
N TYR A 262 -19.00 -24.23 13.65
CA TYR A 262 -18.91 -22.84 13.24
C TYR A 262 -18.02 -22.71 12.00
N THR A 263 -18.44 -21.87 11.07
CA THR A 263 -17.68 -21.47 9.87
C THR A 263 -17.44 -19.97 9.92
N TYR A 264 -16.22 -19.55 9.63
CA TYR A 264 -15.82 -18.14 9.65
C TYR A 264 -15.27 -17.78 8.28
N ASN A 265 -15.97 -16.91 7.54
CA ASN A 265 -15.49 -16.36 6.29
C ASN A 265 -14.75 -15.04 6.56
N VAL A 266 -13.43 -15.11 6.59
CA VAL A 266 -12.56 -13.94 6.80
C VAL A 266 -12.17 -13.38 5.45
N THR A 267 -12.39 -12.08 5.23
CA THR A 267 -12.05 -11.42 3.96
C THR A 267 -11.22 -10.16 4.20
N ASN A 268 -10.15 -10.00 3.43
CA ASN A 268 -9.43 -8.73 3.34
C ASN A 268 -10.19 -7.78 2.41
N ILE A 269 -10.94 -6.85 2.99
CA ILE A 269 -11.75 -5.85 2.28
C ILE A 269 -10.99 -4.53 2.05
N GLY A 270 -9.71 -4.47 2.45
CA GLY A 270 -8.83 -3.32 2.20
C GLY A 270 -8.10 -3.40 0.86
N ASN A 271 -7.26 -2.39 0.59
CA ASN A 271 -6.46 -2.31 -0.64
C ASN A 271 -4.99 -2.75 -0.46
N VAL A 272 -4.62 -3.30 0.70
CA VAL A 272 -3.25 -3.76 1.01
C VAL A 272 -3.28 -5.21 1.50
N PRO A 273 -2.22 -6.00 1.28
CA PRO A 273 -2.15 -7.34 1.86
C PRO A 273 -2.07 -7.28 3.38
N LEU A 274 -2.80 -8.16 4.06
CA LEU A 274 -2.77 -8.31 5.51
C LEU A 274 -1.91 -9.52 5.89
N ASN A 275 -1.03 -9.33 6.87
CA ASN A 275 -0.19 -10.36 7.48
C ASN A 275 -0.65 -10.65 8.91
N ASN A 276 -0.12 -11.72 9.52
CA ASN A 276 -0.45 -12.14 10.89
C ASN A 276 -1.96 -12.25 11.13
N VAL A 277 -2.69 -12.70 10.10
CA VAL A 277 -4.14 -12.85 10.18
C VAL A 277 -4.45 -13.97 11.16
N THR A 278 -5.12 -13.62 12.26
CA THR A 278 -5.44 -14.55 13.35
C THR A 278 -6.91 -14.41 13.73
N VAL A 279 -7.58 -15.55 13.89
CA VAL A 279 -8.99 -15.62 14.30
C VAL A 279 -9.05 -16.25 15.67
N SER A 280 -9.81 -15.62 16.56
CA SER A 280 -10.09 -16.08 17.91
C SER A 280 -11.60 -16.14 18.13
N ASP A 281 -12.04 -17.06 18.99
CA ASP A 281 -13.44 -17.28 19.30
C ASP A 281 -13.56 -17.61 20.80
N ASP A 282 -14.55 -17.02 21.47
CA ASP A 282 -14.67 -17.13 22.92
C ASP A 282 -15.28 -18.45 23.42
N LYS A 283 -15.93 -19.23 22.53
CA LYS A 283 -16.60 -20.50 22.87
C LYS A 283 -16.10 -21.72 22.09
N CYS A 284 -15.29 -21.54 21.05
CA CYS A 284 -14.84 -22.59 20.15
C CYS A 284 -13.33 -22.53 19.91
N ALA A 285 -12.62 -23.57 20.33
CA ALA A 285 -11.20 -23.74 20.05
C ALA A 285 -10.85 -25.24 19.93
N PRO A 286 -9.82 -25.63 19.15
CA PRO A 286 -8.99 -24.78 18.30
C PRO A 286 -9.68 -24.41 16.97
N LEU A 287 -9.38 -23.22 16.42
CA LEU A 287 -9.77 -22.86 15.06
C LEU A 287 -8.80 -23.44 14.04
N ASN A 288 -9.33 -23.97 12.95
CA ASN A 288 -8.55 -24.41 11.79
C ASN A 288 -8.68 -23.39 10.65
N CYS A 289 -7.67 -22.54 10.48
CA CYS A 289 -7.57 -21.55 9.42
C CYS A 289 -6.43 -21.95 8.44
N PRO A 290 -6.67 -21.95 7.11
CA PRO A 290 -5.69 -22.43 6.14
C PRO A 290 -4.56 -21.42 5.85
N LYS A 291 -4.72 -20.15 6.23
CA LYS A 291 -3.80 -19.05 5.92
C LYS A 291 -3.63 -18.14 7.13
N ASN A 292 -2.51 -17.44 7.17
CA ASN A 292 -2.22 -16.35 8.11
C ASN A 292 -1.91 -15.03 7.37
N THR A 293 -2.12 -15.00 6.05
CA THR A 293 -1.96 -13.84 5.17
C THR A 293 -3.12 -13.81 4.20
N LEU A 294 -3.57 -12.61 3.83
CA LEU A 294 -4.62 -12.40 2.83
C LEU A 294 -4.23 -11.22 1.94
N VAL A 295 -4.08 -11.44 0.64
CA VAL A 295 -3.95 -10.32 -0.32
C VAL A 295 -5.25 -9.53 -0.41
N ALA A 296 -5.22 -8.32 -0.98
CA ALA A 296 -6.41 -7.49 -1.12
C ALA A 296 -7.52 -8.23 -1.89
N GLY A 297 -8.74 -8.26 -1.33
CA GLY A 297 -9.88 -8.97 -1.88
C GLY A 297 -9.90 -10.49 -1.66
N GLU A 298 -8.88 -11.07 -1.01
CA GLU A 298 -8.82 -12.50 -0.73
C GLU A 298 -9.65 -12.88 0.51
N SER A 299 -10.26 -14.06 0.46
CA SER A 299 -10.98 -14.68 1.58
C SER A 299 -10.36 -16.01 2.01
N MET A 300 -10.58 -16.38 3.27
CA MET A 300 -10.35 -17.71 3.79
C MET A 300 -11.52 -18.19 4.65
N LEU A 301 -11.75 -19.50 4.62
CA LEU A 301 -12.72 -20.16 5.49
C LEU A 301 -11.99 -20.85 6.63
N CYS A 302 -12.26 -20.40 7.86
CA CYS A 302 -11.88 -21.12 9.06
C CYS A 302 -13.06 -21.95 9.57
N ASN A 303 -12.78 -22.98 10.36
CA ASN A 303 -13.82 -23.76 11.03
C ASN A 303 -13.39 -24.18 12.43
N CYS A 304 -14.39 -24.40 13.28
CA CYS A 304 -14.25 -24.98 14.60
C CYS A 304 -15.51 -25.79 14.94
N SER A 305 -15.40 -26.80 15.81
CA SER A 305 -16.56 -27.53 16.33
C SER A 305 -16.48 -27.65 17.84
N THR A 306 -17.59 -27.39 18.52
CA THR A 306 -17.68 -27.42 19.98
C THR A 306 -19.06 -27.91 20.42
N THR A 307 -19.13 -28.55 21.58
CA THR A 307 -20.39 -28.96 22.19
C THR A 307 -20.98 -27.82 23.00
N ILE A 308 -22.25 -27.51 22.76
CA ILE A 308 -22.97 -26.44 23.47
C ILE A 308 -24.03 -27.06 24.38
N THR A 309 -24.00 -26.70 25.67
CA THR A 309 -24.91 -27.25 26.70
C THR A 309 -25.93 -26.23 27.21
N GLN A 310 -25.75 -24.94 26.87
CA GLN A 310 -26.66 -23.85 27.21
C GLN A 310 -26.74 -22.88 26.04
N THR A 311 -27.90 -22.26 25.84
CA THR A 311 -28.06 -21.18 24.85
C THR A 311 -26.99 -20.12 25.04
N THR A 312 -26.23 -19.83 23.99
CA THR A 312 -25.10 -18.91 24.06
C THR A 312 -25.00 -18.09 22.78
N THR A 313 -24.55 -16.84 22.94
CA THR A 313 -23.99 -16.05 21.84
C THR A 313 -22.49 -16.27 21.83
N ASN A 314 -21.95 -16.66 20.68
CA ASN A 314 -20.55 -16.92 20.47
C ASN A 314 -19.96 -15.77 19.64
N ILE A 315 -18.91 -15.11 20.13
CA ILE A 315 -18.26 -13.96 19.48
C ILE A 315 -16.90 -14.39 18.93
N ALA A 316 -16.67 -14.13 17.65
CA ALA A 316 -15.36 -14.27 17.04
C ALA A 316 -14.75 -12.91 16.73
N VAL A 317 -13.44 -12.81 16.89
CA VAL A 317 -12.65 -11.62 16.55
C VAL A 317 -11.50 -12.04 15.64
N VAL A 318 -11.32 -11.32 14.56
CA VAL A 318 -10.17 -11.45 13.66
C VAL A 318 -9.27 -10.22 13.78
N TYR A 319 -7.96 -10.46 13.70
CA TYR A 319 -6.93 -9.42 13.61
C TYR A 319 -6.09 -9.62 12.35
N GLY A 320 -5.51 -8.54 11.85
CA GLY A 320 -4.49 -8.56 10.79
C GLY A 320 -3.62 -7.31 10.85
N THR A 321 -2.43 -7.38 10.24
CA THR A 321 -1.45 -6.27 10.22
C THR A 321 -1.10 -5.91 8.78
N ALA A 322 -1.25 -4.64 8.43
CA ALA A 322 -0.90 -4.08 7.14
C ALA A 322 0.62 -3.86 6.98
N PRO A 323 1.14 -3.63 5.75
CA PRO A 323 2.57 -3.46 5.51
C PRO A 323 3.20 -2.23 6.20
N ASN A 324 2.39 -1.21 6.50
CA ASN A 324 2.78 -0.03 7.26
C ASN A 324 2.80 -0.27 8.80
N GLY A 325 2.47 -1.47 9.27
CA GLY A 325 2.37 -1.83 10.68
C GLY A 325 1.02 -1.51 11.33
N GLU A 326 0.05 -0.98 10.57
CA GLU A 326 -1.29 -0.72 11.07
C GLU A 326 -2.03 -2.02 11.35
N ASN A 327 -2.65 -2.13 12.53
CA ASN A 327 -3.45 -3.29 12.89
C ASN A 327 -4.92 -3.02 12.62
N VAL A 328 -5.57 -3.98 11.97
CA VAL A 328 -7.02 -3.99 11.72
C VAL A 328 -7.66 -5.15 12.46
N SER A 329 -8.92 -4.97 12.86
CA SER A 329 -9.72 -6.02 13.46
C SER A 329 -11.17 -5.94 13.04
N ALA A 330 -11.85 -7.07 13.10
CA ALA A 330 -13.30 -7.16 12.94
C ALA A 330 -13.84 -8.23 13.89
N GLN A 331 -15.12 -8.12 14.23
CA GLN A 331 -15.79 -9.09 15.07
C GLN A 331 -17.17 -9.41 14.51
N ASP A 332 -17.60 -10.64 14.76
CA ASP A 332 -18.95 -11.08 14.44
C ASP A 332 -19.44 -12.09 15.49
N ASN A 333 -20.75 -12.20 15.66
CA ASN A 333 -21.35 -13.06 16.67
C ASN A 333 -22.49 -13.89 16.10
N GLU A 334 -22.66 -15.08 16.69
CA GLU A 334 -23.71 -16.02 16.29
C GLU A 334 -24.34 -16.64 17.55
N THR A 335 -25.67 -16.71 17.60
CA THR A 335 -26.41 -17.28 18.73
C THR A 335 -26.95 -18.67 18.39
N VAL A 336 -26.65 -19.65 19.25
CA VAL A 336 -27.23 -20.99 19.17
C VAL A 336 -28.12 -21.24 20.39
N ILE A 337 -29.37 -21.64 20.12
CA ILE A 337 -30.36 -21.98 21.14
C ILE A 337 -30.28 -23.47 21.47
N VAL A 338 -30.16 -23.80 22.75
CA VAL A 338 -30.15 -25.20 23.21
C VAL A 338 -31.54 -25.57 23.73
N LYS A 339 -32.16 -26.57 23.09
CA LYS A 339 -33.30 -27.30 23.64
C LYS A 339 -32.79 -28.16 24.79
N GLN A 340 -33.07 -27.73 26.01
CA GLN A 340 -32.73 -28.50 27.19
C GLN A 340 -33.55 -29.80 27.20
N LYS A 341 -32.86 -30.94 27.35
CA LYS A 341 -33.54 -32.16 27.79
C LYS A 341 -34.06 -31.87 29.19
N ALA A 342 -35.36 -32.06 29.43
CA ALA A 342 -35.95 -31.86 30.75
C ALA A 342 -35.11 -32.64 31.78
N ALA A 343 -34.36 -31.92 32.61
CA ALA A 343 -33.66 -32.53 33.71
C ALA A 343 -34.72 -32.79 34.76
N MET A 344 -35.16 -34.04 34.94
CA MET A 344 -35.52 -34.53 36.27
C MET A 344 -35.69 -36.04 36.35
N ARG A 345 -35.25 -36.53 37.50
CA ARG A 345 -35.23 -37.92 37.93
C ARG A 345 -36.67 -38.36 38.20
N THR A 346 -37.18 -39.38 37.51
CA THR A 346 -38.25 -40.18 38.11
C THR A 346 -37.64 -41.08 39.18
N ILE A 347 -38.22 -41.04 40.38
CA ILE A 347 -38.26 -42.25 41.20
C ILE A 347 -39.57 -42.90 40.78
N GLY A 348 -39.48 -43.93 39.95
CA GLY A 348 -40.65 -44.61 39.39
C GLY A 348 -41.65 -45.00 40.48
N PHE A 349 -42.80 -44.34 40.51
CA PHE A 349 -43.97 -44.82 41.24
C PHE A 349 -44.77 -45.70 40.28
N TRP A 350 -44.45 -46.99 40.28
CA TRP A 350 -45.11 -47.98 39.43
C TRP A 350 -46.62 -48.05 39.69
N LYS A 351 -47.35 -48.20 38.58
CA LYS A 351 -48.80 -48.13 38.37
C LYS A 351 -49.75 -48.72 39.42
N HIS A 352 -49.37 -49.55 40.40
CA HIS A 352 -50.32 -50.25 41.27
C HIS A 352 -49.86 -50.52 42.73
N GLN A 353 -49.14 -49.61 43.41
CA GLN A 353 -48.78 -49.84 44.83
C GLN A 353 -49.00 -48.61 45.72
N PHE A 354 -50.19 -48.49 46.30
CA PHE A 354 -50.28 -48.12 47.71
C PHE A 354 -49.93 -49.37 48.52
N ALA A 355 -48.65 -49.74 48.59
CA ALA A 355 -48.23 -50.78 49.51
C ALA A 355 -48.24 -50.20 50.93
N VAL A 356 -49.41 -50.18 51.57
CA VAL A 356 -49.46 -50.19 53.03
C VAL A 356 -49.07 -51.62 53.44
N ALA A 357 -47.85 -51.77 53.94
CA ALA A 357 -47.27 -53.06 54.28
C ALA A 357 -48.14 -53.83 55.29
N THR A 358 -48.58 -55.03 54.91
CA THR A 358 -48.93 -56.08 55.88
C THR A 358 -47.64 -56.81 56.26
N GLY A 359 -47.22 -56.63 57.51
CA GLY A 359 -46.27 -57.50 58.21
C GLY A 359 -44.82 -57.42 57.73
N ASN A 360 -44.08 -56.38 58.17
CA ASN A 360 -42.71 -56.53 58.74
C ASN A 360 -41.97 -55.20 58.98
N ASN A 361 -42.58 -54.03 58.75
CA ASN A 361 -42.04 -52.75 59.25
C ASN A 361 -43.07 -52.10 60.18
N LYS A 362 -42.65 -51.82 61.43
CA LYS A 362 -43.46 -51.45 62.62
C LYS A 362 -44.27 -50.15 62.49
N GLY A 363 -45.24 -50.10 61.58
CA GLY A 363 -46.51 -49.37 61.75
C GLY A 363 -46.44 -47.89 62.08
N LYS A 364 -45.53 -47.12 61.47
CA LYS A 364 -45.61 -45.65 61.49
C LYS A 364 -45.85 -45.12 60.09
N ALA A 365 -46.99 -44.47 59.88
CA ALA A 365 -47.30 -43.74 58.65
C ALA A 365 -46.21 -42.69 58.41
N GLN A 366 -45.66 -42.63 57.19
CA GLN A 366 -44.62 -41.64 56.84
C GLN A 366 -45.19 -40.29 56.40
N ILE A 367 -46.52 -40.14 56.33
CA ILE A 367 -47.17 -38.86 56.11
C ILE A 367 -48.27 -38.70 57.17
N ASN A 368 -48.17 -37.64 57.96
CA ASN A 368 -49.17 -37.29 58.97
C ASN A 368 -50.50 -36.96 58.27
N SER A 369 -51.63 -37.41 58.82
CA SER A 369 -52.97 -37.10 58.30
C SER A 369 -53.27 -35.59 58.27
N ALA A 370 -52.71 -34.82 59.21
CA ALA A 370 -52.80 -33.36 59.25
C ALA A 370 -51.95 -32.70 58.15
N ILE A 371 -50.86 -33.35 57.73
CA ILE A 371 -50.05 -32.97 56.57
C ILE A 371 -50.93 -33.22 55.33
N LEU A 372 -51.47 -34.43 55.10
CA LEU A 372 -52.40 -34.70 53.98
C LEU A 372 -53.59 -33.73 53.85
N GLN A 373 -54.20 -33.30 54.97
CA GLN A 373 -55.32 -32.36 54.98
C GLN A 373 -54.91 -30.92 54.59
N SER A 374 -53.66 -30.53 54.80
CA SER A 374 -53.17 -29.20 54.38
C SER A 374 -52.69 -29.15 52.92
N TYR A 375 -52.43 -30.30 52.29
CA TYR A 375 -52.09 -30.40 50.85
C TYR A 375 -53.32 -30.58 49.93
N LEU A 376 -54.52 -30.69 50.50
CA LEU A 376 -55.79 -30.72 49.77
C LEU A 376 -56.58 -29.42 49.97
N PRO A 377 -56.15 -28.25 49.44
CA PRO A 377 -57.11 -27.20 49.21
C PRO A 377 -57.91 -27.56 47.95
N ILE A 378 -59.22 -27.39 48.03
CA ILE A 378 -60.21 -27.47 46.93
C ILE A 378 -60.91 -28.82 46.85
N ASP A 379 -62.24 -28.72 46.93
CA ASP A 379 -63.31 -29.70 46.71
C ASP A 379 -63.27 -30.48 45.37
N VAL A 380 -62.09 -30.71 44.76
CA VAL A 380 -61.95 -31.30 43.43
C VAL A 380 -62.52 -32.71 43.35
N PHE A 381 -62.51 -33.48 44.43
CA PHE A 381 -62.97 -34.87 44.43
C PHE A 381 -64.32 -35.11 45.10
N GLY A 382 -64.99 -34.02 45.52
CA GLY A 382 -66.32 -34.01 46.12
C GLY A 382 -66.41 -34.82 47.41
N ASN A 383 -66.18 -34.19 48.57
CA ASN A 383 -66.58 -34.59 49.93
C ASN A 383 -66.45 -36.06 50.40
N LYS A 384 -65.84 -36.98 49.64
CA LYS A 384 -65.84 -38.44 49.91
C LYS A 384 -64.53 -38.99 50.46
N ILE A 385 -63.46 -38.20 50.54
CA ILE A 385 -62.20 -38.64 51.14
C ILE A 385 -61.88 -37.69 52.29
N LYS A 386 -62.29 -38.06 53.52
CA LYS A 386 -62.08 -37.24 54.72
C LYS A 386 -60.89 -37.74 55.56
N THR A 387 -60.51 -39.00 55.37
CA THR A 387 -59.43 -39.68 56.10
C THR A 387 -58.61 -40.61 55.19
N LEU A 388 -57.43 -41.03 55.65
CA LEU A 388 -56.62 -42.07 54.98
C LEU A 388 -57.40 -43.40 54.88
N ASP A 389 -58.29 -43.67 55.83
CA ASP A 389 -59.17 -44.84 55.86
C ASP A 389 -60.28 -44.76 54.78
N ASP A 390 -60.80 -43.56 54.50
CA ASP A 390 -61.69 -43.32 53.36
C ASP A 390 -60.96 -43.47 52.03
N GLY A 391 -59.71 -43.02 51.98
CA GLY A 391 -58.80 -43.30 50.86
C GLY A 391 -58.66 -44.80 50.64
N TYR A 392 -58.32 -45.56 51.69
CA TYR A 392 -58.14 -47.02 51.68
C TYR A 392 -59.36 -47.78 51.14
N LYS A 393 -60.56 -47.42 51.60
CA LYS A 393 -61.82 -48.05 51.17
C LYS A 393 -62.21 -47.74 49.72
N THR A 394 -61.84 -46.57 49.22
CA THR A 394 -62.13 -46.16 47.84
C THR A 394 -61.12 -46.75 46.84
N LEU A 395 -59.92 -47.05 47.32
CA LEU A 395 -58.80 -47.43 46.47
C LEU A 395 -58.78 -48.92 46.13
N TRP A 396 -59.15 -49.84 47.04
CA TRP A 396 -58.79 -51.26 46.87
C TRP A 396 -59.87 -52.29 47.30
N ILE A 397 -61.16 -52.06 47.00
CA ILE A 397 -62.23 -53.05 47.27
C ILE A 397 -63.11 -53.37 46.03
N ARG A 398 -62.97 -52.63 44.91
CA ARG A 398 -63.72 -52.88 43.66
C ARG A 398 -62.96 -52.38 42.43
N LYS A 399 -63.40 -52.80 41.23
CA LYS A 399 -62.93 -52.24 39.95
C LYS A 399 -63.14 -50.71 39.97
N ALA A 400 -62.06 -49.95 39.93
CA ALA A 400 -62.12 -48.49 39.93
C ALA A 400 -62.81 -47.96 38.66
N SER A 401 -63.72 -47.02 38.85
CA SER A 401 -64.30 -46.19 37.79
C SER A 401 -63.26 -45.30 37.14
N MET A 402 -63.54 -44.81 35.93
CA MET A 402 -62.62 -43.87 35.24
C MET A 402 -62.39 -42.59 36.02
N LYS A 403 -63.41 -42.11 36.74
CA LYS A 403 -63.28 -41.01 37.69
C LYS A 403 -62.24 -41.32 38.75
N GLU A 404 -62.38 -42.43 39.47
CA GLU A 404 -61.44 -42.85 40.53
C GLU A 404 -60.01 -43.03 40.02
N ARG A 405 -59.82 -43.54 38.79
CA ARG A 405 -58.48 -43.65 38.16
C ARG A 405 -57.84 -42.29 37.85
N ALA A 406 -58.63 -41.31 37.41
CA ALA A 406 -58.13 -39.96 37.17
C ALA A 406 -57.67 -39.29 38.47
N ILE A 407 -58.41 -39.48 39.57
CA ILE A 407 -58.01 -39.00 40.92
C ILE A 407 -56.65 -39.58 41.29
N GLN A 408 -56.48 -40.89 41.14
CA GLN A 408 -55.25 -41.59 41.51
C GLN A 408 -54.03 -41.05 40.77
N GLN A 409 -54.14 -40.87 39.46
CA GLN A 409 -53.01 -40.40 38.64
C GLN A 409 -52.64 -38.96 38.96
N CYS A 410 -53.62 -38.05 39.02
CA CYS A 410 -53.33 -36.65 39.31
C CYS A 410 -52.84 -36.42 40.76
N PHE A 411 -53.29 -37.25 41.70
CA PHE A 411 -52.77 -37.21 43.07
C PHE A 411 -51.28 -37.58 43.13
N ALA A 412 -50.86 -38.62 42.40
CA ALA A 412 -49.45 -38.99 42.30
C ALA A 412 -48.61 -37.85 41.70
N THR A 413 -49.11 -37.20 40.64
CA THR A 413 -48.46 -36.05 40.00
C THR A 413 -48.25 -34.89 40.98
N LEU A 414 -49.28 -34.54 41.75
CA LEU A 414 -49.22 -33.45 42.74
C LEU A 414 -48.28 -33.79 43.91
N LEU A 415 -48.25 -35.04 44.34
CA LEU A 415 -47.34 -35.50 45.38
C LEU A 415 -45.87 -35.38 44.94
N ASN A 416 -45.57 -35.74 43.68
CA ASN A 416 -44.25 -35.59 43.09
C ASN A 416 -43.81 -34.11 43.05
N PHE A 417 -44.69 -33.21 42.60
CA PHE A 417 -44.44 -31.77 42.62
C PHE A 417 -44.14 -31.25 44.03
N LYS A 418 -44.92 -31.65 45.03
CA LYS A 418 -44.71 -31.22 46.43
C LYS A 418 -43.41 -31.75 47.04
N ASN A 419 -42.93 -32.91 46.59
CA ASN A 419 -41.63 -33.46 47.00
C ASN A 419 -40.44 -32.82 46.25
N GLY A 420 -40.67 -31.76 45.46
CA GLY A 420 -39.64 -31.04 44.72
C GLY A 420 -39.17 -31.76 43.45
N ALA A 421 -39.91 -32.76 42.96
CA ALA A 421 -39.62 -33.44 41.71
C ALA A 421 -40.00 -32.62 40.46
N ALA A 422 -40.72 -31.51 40.64
CA ALA A 422 -41.02 -30.51 39.62
C ALA A 422 -41.26 -29.15 40.28
N THR A 423 -41.03 -28.07 39.55
CA THR A 423 -41.43 -26.70 39.85
C THR A 423 -42.58 -26.27 38.94
N ASN A 424 -43.24 -25.15 39.23
CA ASN A 424 -44.34 -24.66 38.38
C ASN A 424 -43.89 -24.39 36.93
N ASP A 425 -42.64 -23.96 36.76
CA ASP A 425 -42.03 -23.67 35.46
C ASP A 425 -41.36 -24.89 34.82
N SER A 426 -41.43 -26.06 35.46
CA SER A 426 -40.92 -27.29 34.86
C SER A 426 -41.72 -27.62 33.62
N LEU A 427 -41.03 -27.88 32.51
CA LEU A 427 -41.67 -28.33 31.28
C LEU A 427 -42.03 -29.81 31.41
N VAL A 428 -43.25 -30.16 31.02
CA VAL A 428 -43.81 -31.52 31.07
C VAL A 428 -44.44 -31.89 29.72
N ASP A 429 -44.41 -33.17 29.38
CA ASP A 429 -45.16 -33.81 28.28
C ASP A 429 -46.55 -34.25 28.76
N THR A 430 -47.60 -33.68 28.15
CA THR A 430 -48.99 -34.02 28.45
C THR A 430 -49.64 -35.01 27.48
N ASN A 431 -48.92 -35.46 26.45
CA ASN A 431 -49.47 -36.17 25.31
C ASN A 431 -48.75 -37.50 24.94
N TYR A 432 -47.69 -37.89 25.65
CA TYR A 432 -46.88 -39.11 25.46
C TYR A 432 -45.97 -39.12 24.21
N ASP A 433 -45.70 -37.98 23.57
CA ASP A 433 -44.76 -37.89 22.45
C ASP A 433 -43.28 -37.77 22.87
N LYS A 434 -43.02 -37.74 24.19
CA LYS A 434 -41.72 -37.55 24.81
C LYS A 434 -41.12 -36.15 24.58
N ILE A 435 -41.95 -35.20 24.18
CA ILE A 435 -41.59 -33.80 23.99
C ILE A 435 -42.39 -32.98 25.00
N ALA A 436 -41.67 -32.20 25.82
CA ALA A 436 -42.36 -31.32 26.75
C ALA A 436 -43.13 -30.23 25.99
N ASP A 437 -44.45 -30.15 26.23
CA ASP A 437 -45.38 -29.33 25.46
C ASP A 437 -45.97 -28.16 26.25
N MET A 438 -45.86 -28.18 27.59
CA MET A 438 -46.27 -27.05 28.44
C MET A 438 -45.60 -27.02 29.82
N LYS A 439 -45.84 -25.94 30.57
CA LYS A 439 -45.42 -25.84 31.97
C LYS A 439 -46.28 -26.74 32.87
N PHE A 440 -45.68 -27.26 33.93
CA PHE A 440 -46.34 -28.09 34.94
C PHE A 440 -47.61 -27.43 35.49
N SER A 441 -47.57 -26.12 35.77
CA SER A 441 -48.74 -25.37 36.25
C SER A 441 -49.92 -25.44 35.27
N ASP A 442 -49.64 -25.33 33.98
CA ASP A 442 -50.65 -25.29 32.92
C ASP A 442 -51.21 -26.70 32.66
N ALA A 443 -50.34 -27.72 32.77
CA ALA A 443 -50.72 -29.12 32.67
C ALA A 443 -51.68 -29.55 33.79
N ILE A 444 -51.40 -29.13 35.04
CA ILE A 444 -52.30 -29.41 36.18
C ILE A 444 -53.64 -28.68 36.03
N ASN A 445 -53.64 -27.44 35.56
CA ASN A 445 -54.88 -26.70 35.29
C ASN A 445 -55.71 -27.39 34.18
N THR A 446 -55.04 -27.91 33.16
CA THR A 446 -55.68 -28.67 32.08
C THR A 446 -56.33 -29.95 32.61
N ALA A 447 -55.60 -30.75 33.40
CA ALA A 447 -56.13 -31.95 34.01
C ALA A 447 -57.33 -31.66 34.92
N LEU A 448 -57.26 -30.59 35.71
CA LEU A 448 -58.34 -30.14 36.59
C LEU A 448 -59.60 -29.72 35.81
N SER A 449 -59.41 -28.96 34.72
CA SER A 449 -60.49 -28.54 33.83
C SER A 449 -61.23 -29.74 33.23
N GLU A 450 -60.48 -30.69 32.66
CA GLU A 450 -61.02 -31.93 32.09
C GLU A 450 -61.75 -32.78 33.14
N PHE A 451 -61.20 -32.86 34.36
CA PHE A 451 -61.83 -33.59 35.46
C PHE A 451 -63.17 -32.97 35.87
N ASN A 452 -63.23 -31.64 36.03
CA ASN A 452 -64.46 -30.93 36.38
C ASN A 452 -65.50 -30.95 35.26
N GLY A 453 -65.05 -30.96 34.00
CA GLY A 453 -65.89 -31.14 32.82
C GLY A 453 -66.43 -32.57 32.63
N GLY A 454 -66.06 -33.52 33.49
CA GLY A 454 -66.50 -34.92 33.43
C GLY A 454 -65.67 -35.80 32.48
N ASN A 455 -64.62 -35.27 31.86
CA ASN A 455 -63.72 -36.00 30.97
C ASN A 455 -62.58 -36.68 31.75
N TYR A 456 -62.95 -37.69 32.52
CA TYR A 456 -62.03 -38.36 33.43
C TYR A 456 -60.90 -39.10 32.71
N GLU A 457 -61.12 -39.61 31.49
CA GLU A 457 -60.06 -40.28 30.72
C GLU A 457 -58.97 -39.28 30.31
N LYS A 458 -59.34 -38.09 29.82
CA LYS A 458 -58.36 -37.08 29.42
C LYS A 458 -57.61 -36.51 30.62
N ALA A 459 -58.31 -36.22 31.72
CA ALA A 459 -57.68 -35.80 32.98
C ALA A 459 -56.67 -36.86 33.49
N LYS A 460 -57.06 -38.13 33.48
CA LYS A 460 -56.16 -39.24 33.79
C LYS A 460 -54.94 -39.24 32.86
N ASN A 461 -55.16 -39.16 31.55
CA ASN A 461 -54.09 -39.30 30.55
C ASN A 461 -53.06 -38.18 30.65
N VAL A 462 -53.47 -36.94 30.91
CA VAL A 462 -52.54 -35.82 31.17
C VAL A 462 -51.67 -36.15 32.38
N CYS A 463 -52.27 -36.50 33.52
CA CYS A 463 -51.50 -36.82 34.73
C CYS A 463 -50.65 -38.10 34.60
N ASP A 464 -51.15 -39.11 33.90
CA ASP A 464 -50.44 -40.36 33.62
C ASP A 464 -49.26 -40.12 32.65
N SER A 465 -49.41 -39.26 31.65
CA SER A 465 -48.33 -38.79 30.78
C SER A 465 -47.25 -38.08 31.58
N ILE A 466 -47.66 -37.18 32.49
CA ILE A 466 -46.72 -36.50 33.39
C ILE A 466 -45.96 -37.51 34.28
N ASN A 467 -46.64 -38.55 34.76
CA ASN A 467 -46.06 -39.53 35.68
C ASN A 467 -45.22 -40.62 35.00
N ASN A 468 -45.55 -41.02 33.77
CA ASN A 468 -44.91 -42.11 33.03
C ASN A 468 -43.87 -41.61 32.02
N MET A 469 -43.31 -40.43 32.25
CA MET A 469 -42.38 -39.77 31.32
C MET A 469 -40.98 -40.43 31.26
N ASP A 470 -40.87 -41.73 31.57
CA ASP A 470 -39.64 -42.53 31.52
C ASP A 470 -39.89 -43.97 31.00
N GLU A 471 -40.07 -44.07 29.68
CA GLU A 471 -39.39 -45.09 28.86
C GLU A 471 -38.42 -44.41 27.90
#